data_AF-A0A9P0ZAQ6-F1
#
_entry.id   AF-A0A9P0ZAQ6-F1
#
_cell.length_a   1.000
_cell.length_b   1.000
_cell.length_c   1.000
_cell.angle_alpha   90.00
_cell.angle_beta   90.00
_cell.angle_gamma   90.00
#
_symmetry.space_group_name_H-M   'P 1'
#
loop_
_entity.id
_entity.type
_entity.pdbx_description
1 polymer ?
#
loop_
_entity_poly.entity_id
_entity_poly.type
_entity_poly.pdbx_seq_one_letter_code
_entity_poly.pdbx_strand_id
1 'polypeptide(L)'
;MVKHNNVVPNGHFRKHWQNYVKTWFNQPARKTRRRNARQKKAVKIFPRPTAGPLRPLVNGQTLKYNMKVRAGRGFSLEELKAAGIPKKLAPTIGIAVDHRRRNRSLEGLQTNAQRLKTYKAKLVIFPRRSNKFKA
;
A
#
# COMPACT_ATOMS: atom_id res chain seq x y z
N MET A 1 -44.28 15.24 -15.48
CA MET A 1 -44.17 16.56 -16.15
C MET A 1 -43.34 17.47 -15.28
N VAL A 2 -42.37 18.15 -15.88
CA VAL A 2 -41.56 19.16 -15.18
C VAL A 2 -42.39 20.43 -15.06
N LYS A 3 -42.45 21.04 -13.87
CA LYS A 3 -43.13 22.32 -13.67
C LYS A 3 -42.12 23.45 -13.89
N HIS A 4 -42.52 24.53 -14.57
CA HIS A 4 -41.66 25.68 -14.91
C HIS A 4 -40.43 25.30 -15.74
N ASN A 5 -39.43 26.20 -15.78
CA ASN A 5 -38.15 26.00 -16.45
C ASN A 5 -37.15 25.14 -15.63
N ASN A 6 -37.64 24.07 -15.00
CA ASN A 6 -36.79 23.15 -14.27
C ASN A 6 -36.13 22.15 -15.24
N VAL A 7 -34.95 21.64 -14.85
CA VAL A 7 -34.25 20.60 -15.60
C VAL A 7 -35.04 19.29 -15.52
N VAL A 8 -35.11 18.55 -16.63
CA VAL A 8 -35.71 17.21 -16.66
C VAL A 8 -35.01 16.29 -15.66
N PRO A 9 -35.72 15.73 -14.66
CA PRO A 9 -35.09 14.86 -13.67
C PRO A 9 -34.48 13.61 -14.32
N ASN A 10 -33.17 13.43 -14.19
CA ASN A 10 -32.46 12.20 -14.56
C ASN A 10 -32.17 11.36 -13.30
N GLY A 11 -33.23 10.97 -12.59
CA GLY A 11 -33.13 10.13 -11.39
C GLY A 11 -32.75 8.70 -11.74
N HIS A 12 -31.65 8.19 -11.18
CA HIS A 12 -31.15 6.84 -11.45
C HIS A 12 -31.84 5.78 -10.57
N PHE A 13 -33.16 5.84 -10.49
CA PHE A 13 -34.03 4.99 -9.67
C PHE A 13 -34.78 3.95 -10.52
N ARG A 14 -34.10 3.41 -11.55
CA ARG A 14 -34.74 2.68 -12.66
C ARG A 14 -35.34 1.32 -12.26
N LYS A 15 -34.57 0.48 -11.58
CA LYS A 15 -35.02 -0.86 -11.12
C LYS A 15 -35.70 -0.73 -9.76
N HIS A 16 -36.17 -1.85 -9.18
CA HIS A 16 -36.69 -1.94 -7.81
C HIS A 16 -35.61 -1.61 -6.75
N TRP A 17 -35.09 -0.39 -6.76
CA TRP A 17 -33.95 0.08 -5.99
C TRP A 17 -34.19 0.00 -4.49
N GLN A 18 -35.46 0.08 -4.07
CA GLN A 18 -35.92 -0.06 -2.70
C GLN A 18 -35.51 -1.42 -2.10
N ASN A 19 -35.47 -2.49 -2.91
CA ASN A 19 -35.02 -3.82 -2.47
C ASN A 19 -33.50 -3.92 -2.27
N TYR A 20 -32.74 -2.93 -2.76
CA TYR A 20 -31.27 -2.94 -2.76
C TYR A 20 -30.67 -1.75 -1.99
N VAL A 21 -31.42 -1.20 -1.03
CA VAL A 21 -30.96 -0.10 -0.18
C VAL A 21 -29.85 -0.60 0.75
N LYS A 22 -28.64 -0.11 0.54
CA LYS A 22 -27.50 -0.36 1.44
C LYS A 22 -27.53 0.64 2.60
N THR A 23 -27.87 0.16 3.78
CA THR A 23 -27.82 0.95 5.02
C THR A 23 -26.40 0.97 5.63
N TRP A 24 -26.12 1.96 6.47
CA TRP A 24 -24.82 2.14 7.12
C TRP A 24 -24.85 1.90 8.64
N PHE A 25 -25.91 1.29 9.17
CA PHE A 25 -26.05 0.97 10.61
C PHE A 25 -24.90 0.08 11.14
N ASN A 26 -24.33 -0.77 10.28
CA ASN A 26 -23.19 -1.62 10.62
C ASN A 26 -21.83 -0.91 10.60
N GLN A 27 -21.76 0.39 10.27
CA GLN A 27 -20.51 1.13 10.17
C GLN A 27 -19.69 1.13 11.48
N PRO A 28 -20.24 1.44 12.68
CA PRO A 28 -19.50 1.39 13.93
C PRO A 28 -19.00 -0.03 14.25
N ALA A 29 -19.86 -1.05 14.11
CA ALA A 29 -19.47 -2.45 14.32
C ALA A 29 -18.32 -2.87 13.39
N ARG A 30 -18.34 -2.46 12.11
CA ARG A 30 -17.24 -2.70 11.16
C ARG A 30 -15.94 -1.99 11.57
N LYS A 31 -16.01 -0.79 12.14
CA LYS A 31 -14.82 -0.07 12.66
C LYS A 31 -14.20 -0.83 13.84
N THR A 32 -15.01 -1.24 14.82
CA THR A 32 -14.56 -2.04 15.98
C THR A 32 -13.96 -3.37 15.54
N ARG A 33 -14.63 -4.09 14.63
CA ARG A 33 -14.11 -5.35 14.07
C ARG A 33 -12.74 -5.16 13.41
N ARG A 34 -12.56 -4.11 12.60
CA ARG A 34 -11.26 -3.79 11.96
C ARG A 34 -10.18 -3.45 13.00
N ARG A 35 -10.53 -2.73 14.07
CA ARG A 35 -9.60 -2.40 15.17
C ARG A 35 -9.11 -3.68 15.86
N ASN A 36 -10.03 -4.56 16.26
CA ASN A 36 -9.70 -5.82 16.94
C ASN A 36 -8.85 -6.72 16.03
N ALA A 37 -9.16 -6.80 14.73
CA ALA A 37 -8.34 -7.54 13.77
C ALA A 37 -6.91 -6.99 13.64
N ARG A 38 -6.73 -5.67 13.69
CA ARG A 38 -5.39 -5.05 13.68
C ARG A 38 -4.61 -5.37 14.96
N GLN A 39 -5.25 -5.33 16.12
CA GLN A 39 -4.62 -5.70 17.40
C GLN A 39 -4.21 -7.18 17.40
N LYS A 40 -5.11 -8.10 17.00
CA LYS A 40 -4.80 -9.52 16.84
C LYS A 40 -3.63 -9.76 15.89
N LYS A 41 -3.59 -9.04 14.76
CA LYS A 41 -2.47 -9.10 13.80
C LYS A 41 -1.16 -8.63 14.44
N ALA A 42 -1.18 -7.53 15.20
CA ALA A 42 0.00 -6.96 15.84
C ALA A 42 0.66 -7.95 16.81
N VAL A 43 -0.15 -8.58 17.69
CA VAL A 43 0.33 -9.61 18.62
C VAL A 43 0.92 -10.80 17.86
N LYS A 44 0.25 -11.28 16.80
CA LYS A 44 0.70 -12.46 16.04
C LYS A 44 2.05 -12.29 15.34
N ILE A 45 2.37 -11.09 14.87
CA ILE A 45 3.58 -10.85 14.05
C ILE A 45 4.74 -10.22 14.83
N PHE A 46 4.51 -9.85 16.08
CA PHE A 46 5.52 -9.28 16.97
C PHE A 46 6.80 -10.13 16.88
N PRO A 47 7.99 -9.51 16.64
CA PRO A 47 8.32 -8.09 16.77
C PRO A 47 8.12 -7.22 15.51
N ARG A 48 7.59 -7.76 14.41
CA ARG A 48 7.50 -7.03 13.13
C ARG A 48 6.42 -5.92 13.15
N PRO A 49 6.61 -4.81 12.42
CA PRO A 49 5.59 -3.76 12.30
C PRO A 49 4.28 -4.21 11.64
N THR A 50 3.14 -3.72 12.15
CA THR A 50 1.79 -4.14 11.68
C THR A 50 1.37 -3.55 10.34
N ALA A 51 1.96 -2.41 9.95
CA ALA A 51 1.69 -1.72 8.70
C ALA A 51 1.99 -2.59 7.46
N GLY A 52 2.82 -3.63 7.61
CA GLY A 52 3.20 -4.53 6.54
C GLY A 52 4.55 -4.15 5.90
N PRO A 53 4.83 -4.68 4.70
CA PRO A 53 6.12 -4.48 4.06
C PRO A 53 6.33 -3.04 3.56
N LEU A 54 7.59 -2.62 3.46
CA LEU A 54 7.99 -1.35 2.88
C LEU A 54 7.52 -1.26 1.42
N ARG A 55 6.97 -0.09 1.06
CA ARG A 55 6.52 0.25 -0.29
C ARG A 55 7.30 1.45 -0.86
N PRO A 56 7.52 1.49 -2.19
CA PRO A 56 8.22 2.59 -2.84
C PRO A 56 7.36 3.85 -2.89
N LEU A 57 8.00 4.98 -3.13
CA LEU A 57 7.36 6.23 -3.49
C LEU A 57 7.12 6.24 -5.02
N VAL A 58 5.89 6.53 -5.43
CA VAL A 58 5.45 6.53 -6.83
C VAL A 58 4.56 7.74 -7.08
N ASN A 59 4.66 8.33 -8.26
CA ASN A 59 3.86 9.48 -8.68
C ASN A 59 2.57 9.07 -9.41
N GLY A 60 1.60 9.99 -9.50
CA GLY A 60 0.43 9.82 -10.36
C GLY A 60 0.80 9.82 -11.86
N GLN A 61 -0.08 9.25 -12.70
CA GLN A 61 0.19 9.07 -14.14
C GLN A 61 -0.12 10.31 -14.99
N THR A 62 -1.08 11.13 -14.58
CA THR A 62 -1.56 12.29 -15.35
C THR A 62 -0.83 13.57 -14.93
N LEU A 63 -0.76 14.56 -15.82
CA LEU A 63 -0.21 15.90 -15.53
C LEU A 63 -0.74 16.50 -14.22
N LYS A 64 -2.05 16.40 -13.97
CA LYS A 64 -2.68 16.92 -12.74
C LYS A 64 -2.17 16.27 -11.44
N TYR A 65 -1.69 15.03 -11.48
CA TYR A 65 -1.39 14.22 -10.29
C TYR A 65 0.06 13.72 -10.23
N ASN A 66 0.90 14.06 -11.19
CA ASN A 66 2.30 13.65 -11.22
C ASN A 66 3.11 14.25 -10.05
N MET A 67 2.70 15.40 -9.51
CA MET A 67 3.29 16.02 -8.32
C MET A 67 2.92 15.31 -7.01
N LYS A 68 1.85 14.50 -7.01
CA LYS A 68 1.40 13.79 -5.81
C LYS A 68 2.13 12.46 -5.68
N VAL A 69 2.93 12.35 -4.62
CA VAL A 69 3.62 11.10 -4.26
C VAL A 69 2.69 10.20 -3.44
N ARG A 70 2.71 8.90 -3.73
CA ARG A 70 1.95 7.86 -3.01
C ARG A 70 2.77 6.60 -2.81
N ALA A 71 2.32 5.74 -1.90
CA ALA A 71 2.89 4.41 -1.72
C ALA A 71 2.50 3.50 -2.90
N GLY A 72 3.49 2.99 -3.63
CA GLY A 72 3.29 2.03 -4.72
C GLY A 72 3.02 0.61 -4.25
N ARG A 73 2.91 -0.33 -5.20
CA ARG A 73 2.70 -1.76 -4.90
C ARG A 73 3.97 -2.40 -4.31
N GLY A 74 5.12 -2.18 -4.94
CA GLY A 74 6.42 -2.73 -4.58
C GLY A 74 7.57 -2.14 -5.39
N PHE A 75 8.80 -2.31 -4.89
CA PHE A 75 10.04 -1.84 -5.52
C PHE A 75 10.31 -2.59 -6.82
N SER A 76 10.93 -1.90 -7.78
CA SER A 76 11.34 -2.53 -9.04
C SER A 76 12.61 -3.35 -8.85
N LEU A 77 12.91 -4.23 -9.80
CA LEU A 77 14.14 -5.04 -9.75
C LEU A 77 15.41 -4.18 -9.88
N GLU A 78 15.33 -3.09 -10.65
CA GLU A 78 16.42 -2.13 -10.82
C GLU A 78 16.75 -1.40 -9.52
N GLU A 79 15.74 -0.93 -8.79
CA GLU A 79 15.93 -0.26 -7.50
C GLU A 79 16.55 -1.19 -6.46
N LEU A 80 16.09 -2.45 -6.43
CA LEU A 80 16.65 -3.47 -5.55
C LEU A 80 18.11 -3.76 -5.88
N LYS A 81 18.44 -3.85 -7.18
CA LYS A 81 19.82 -4.01 -7.65
C LYS A 81 20.69 -2.81 -7.24
N ALA A 82 20.20 -1.59 -7.42
CA ALA A 82 20.88 -0.37 -7.01
C ALA A 82 21.09 -0.25 -5.48
N ALA A 83 20.21 -0.86 -4.68
CA ALA A 83 20.34 -0.94 -3.22
C ALA A 83 21.13 -2.16 -2.73
N GLY A 84 21.61 -3.03 -3.62
CA GLY A 84 22.32 -4.26 -3.26
C GLY A 84 21.45 -5.28 -2.52
N ILE A 85 20.16 -5.33 -2.82
CA ILE A 85 19.20 -6.25 -2.18
C ILE A 85 18.75 -7.31 -3.19
N PRO A 86 19.02 -8.61 -2.95
CA PRO A 86 18.54 -9.68 -3.82
C PRO A 86 17.00 -9.77 -3.84
N LYS A 87 16.41 -9.97 -5.02
CA LYS A 87 14.95 -10.04 -5.21
C LYS A 87 14.25 -11.10 -4.36
N LYS A 88 14.91 -12.23 -4.10
CA LYS A 88 14.38 -13.31 -3.26
C LYS A 88 14.47 -13.00 -1.77
N LEU A 89 15.48 -12.22 -1.35
CA LEU A 89 15.66 -11.80 0.04
C LEU A 89 14.65 -10.72 0.43
N ALA A 90 14.37 -9.77 -0.47
CA ALA A 90 13.52 -8.61 -0.20
C ALA A 90 12.16 -8.95 0.48
N PRO A 91 11.33 -9.90 -0.01
CA PRO A 91 10.07 -10.24 0.65
C PRO A 91 10.24 -10.79 2.08
N THR A 92 11.34 -11.50 2.35
CA THR A 92 11.61 -12.12 3.66
C THR A 92 11.92 -11.08 4.73
N ILE A 93 12.61 -10.01 4.36
CA ILE A 93 12.95 -8.88 5.23
C ILE A 93 11.87 -7.79 5.24
N GLY A 94 10.70 -8.04 4.64
CA GLY A 94 9.58 -7.12 4.67
C GLY A 94 9.64 -6.00 3.62
N ILE A 95 10.23 -6.24 2.46
CA ILE A 95 10.23 -5.31 1.32
C ILE A 95 9.32 -5.85 0.21
N ALA A 96 8.33 -5.07 -0.21
CA ALA A 96 7.44 -5.47 -1.29
C ALA A 96 8.13 -5.32 -2.66
N VAL A 97 7.97 -6.30 -3.54
CA VAL A 97 8.58 -6.30 -4.89
C VAL A 97 7.49 -6.29 -5.95
N ASP A 98 7.63 -5.44 -6.97
CA ASP A 98 6.78 -5.43 -8.16
C ASP A 98 7.64 -5.46 -9.42
N HIS A 99 7.84 -6.67 -9.96
CA HIS A 99 8.66 -6.90 -11.15
C HIS A 99 8.11 -6.27 -12.43
N ARG A 100 6.85 -5.82 -12.44
CA ARG A 100 6.21 -5.19 -13.61
C ARG A 100 6.55 -3.71 -13.75
N ARG A 101 6.98 -3.05 -12.68
CA ARG A 101 7.29 -1.62 -12.71
C ARG A 101 8.65 -1.40 -13.36
N ARG A 102 8.71 -0.44 -14.28
CA ARG A 102 9.93 0.04 -14.94
C ARG A 102 10.20 1.47 -14.50
N ASN A 103 11.47 1.83 -14.31
CA ASN A 103 11.85 3.23 -14.08
C ASN A 103 12.15 3.89 -15.42
N ARG A 104 11.66 5.12 -15.60
CA ARG A 104 12.01 5.96 -16.77
C ARG A 104 12.86 7.15 -16.38
N SER A 105 12.71 7.62 -15.14
CA SER A 105 13.45 8.74 -14.57
C SER A 105 14.54 8.25 -13.62
N LEU A 106 15.69 8.93 -13.66
CA LEU A 106 16.82 8.63 -12.78
C LEU A 106 16.52 9.06 -11.34
N GLU A 107 15.83 10.17 -11.17
CA GLU A 107 15.47 10.76 -9.89
C GLU A 107 14.57 9.82 -9.07
N GLY A 108 13.60 9.18 -9.75
CA GLY A 108 12.71 8.19 -9.14
C GLY A 108 13.46 6.94 -8.69
N LEU A 109 14.39 6.46 -9.52
CA LEU A 109 15.27 5.33 -9.19
C LEU A 109 16.13 5.64 -7.96
N GLN A 110 16.79 6.81 -7.94
CA GLN A 110 17.67 7.23 -6.84
C GLN A 110 16.89 7.42 -5.53
N THR A 111 15.74 8.09 -5.58
CA THR A 111 14.88 8.30 -4.41
C THR A 111 14.48 6.98 -3.75
N ASN A 112 14.03 6.00 -4.55
CA ASN A 112 13.62 4.71 -4.03
C ASN A 112 14.81 3.83 -3.61
N ALA A 113 15.95 3.91 -4.28
CA ALA A 113 17.18 3.25 -3.85
C ALA A 113 17.64 3.79 -2.48
N GLN A 114 17.58 5.11 -2.27
CA GLN A 114 17.90 5.72 -0.97
C GLN A 114 16.89 5.31 0.11
N ARG A 115 15.61 5.20 -0.24
CA ARG A 115 14.58 4.68 0.66
C ARG A 115 14.86 3.23 1.09
N LEU A 116 15.37 2.39 0.19
CA LEU A 116 15.78 1.02 0.54
C LEU A 116 17.01 1.01 1.44
N LYS A 117 18.02 1.83 1.16
CA LYS A 117 19.24 1.95 1.99
C LYS A 117 18.90 2.41 3.40
N THR A 118 18.09 3.44 3.53
CA THR A 118 17.63 3.96 4.83
C THR A 118 16.78 2.94 5.60
N TYR A 119 15.92 2.19 4.92
CA TYR A 119 15.19 1.09 5.56
C TYR A 119 16.11 -0.02 6.05
N LYS A 120 17.08 -0.44 5.22
CA LYS A 120 18.06 -1.48 5.59
C LYS A 120 18.88 -1.07 6.81
N ALA A 121 19.30 0.19 6.90
CA ALA A 121 20.02 0.72 8.06
C ALA A 121 19.18 0.72 9.35
N LYS A 122 17.85 0.91 9.25
CA LYS A 122 16.92 0.89 10.39
C LYS A 122 16.39 -0.51 10.74
N LEU A 123 16.66 -1.50 9.90
CA LEU A 123 16.08 -2.83 10.05
C LEU A 123 16.88 -3.67 11.04
N VAL A 124 16.21 -4.14 12.10
CA VAL A 124 16.76 -5.12 13.03
C VAL A 124 16.30 -6.51 12.60
N ILE A 125 17.25 -7.39 12.27
CA ILE A 125 16.99 -8.79 11.88
C ILE A 125 17.43 -9.72 13.01
N PHE A 126 16.50 -10.51 13.54
CA PHE A 126 16.82 -11.54 14.52
C PHE A 126 17.38 -12.79 13.85
N PRO A 127 18.41 -13.43 14.43
CA PRO A 127 18.89 -14.70 13.93
C PRO A 127 17.84 -15.80 14.19
N ARG A 128 17.75 -16.78 13.28
CA ARG A 128 16.77 -17.89 13.40
C ARG A 128 17.09 -18.83 14.56
N ARG A 129 18.37 -18.96 14.91
CA ARG A 129 18.86 -19.71 16.08
C ARG A 129 19.62 -18.73 16.98
N SER A 130 19.47 -18.86 18.29
CA SER A 130 20.29 -18.12 19.25
C SER A 130 21.78 -18.36 18.96
N ASN A 131 22.60 -17.31 19.10
CA ASN A 131 24.05 -17.32 18.92
C ASN A 131 24.59 -17.62 17.50
N LYS A 132 23.73 -17.69 16.46
CA LYS A 132 24.21 -17.69 15.07
C LYS A 132 23.99 -16.32 14.44
N PHE A 133 25.02 -15.48 14.45
CA PHE A 133 25.00 -14.22 13.72
C PHE A 133 24.83 -14.50 12.22
N LYS A 134 23.86 -13.83 11.58
CA LYS A 134 23.80 -13.76 10.12
C LYS A 134 24.39 -12.42 9.72
N ALA A 135 25.52 -12.47 9.01
CA ALA A 135 26.02 -11.33 8.24
C ALA A 135 25.00 -10.91 7.15
#